data_AF-A0A1I1SHY4-F1
#
_entry.id   AF-A0A1I1SHY4-F1
#
_cell.length_a   1.000
_cell.length_b   1.000
_cell.length_c   1.000
_cell.angle_alpha   90.00
_cell.angle_beta   90.00
_cell.angle_gamma   90.00
#
_symmetry.space_group_name_H-M   'P 1'
#
loop_
_entity.id
_entity.type
_entity.pdbx_description
1 polymer ?
#
loop_
_entity_poly.entity_id
_entity_poly.type
_entity_poly.pdbx_seq_one_letter_code
_entity_poly.pdbx_strand_id
1 'polypeptide(L)' 'MNSFKIDYNNDTVLVEQLDNTHFTVHLLGGDITLVLKEDNEGACHWFVEGSDNETEETSTIGVAIDTWLTEK' A
#
# COMPACT_ATOMS: atom_id res chain seq x y z
N MET A 1 -13.83 -0.78 7.71
CA MET A 1 -13.19 0.45 7.18
C MET A 1 -12.38 1.07 8.29
N ASN A 2 -11.06 0.97 8.17
CA ASN A 2 -10.09 1.62 9.05
C ASN A 2 -9.24 2.52 8.16
N SER A 3 -8.86 3.70 8.66
CA SER A 3 -8.01 4.63 7.91
C SER A 3 -6.86 5.09 8.79
N PHE A 4 -5.68 5.18 8.22
CA PHE A 4 -4.47 5.61 8.91
C PHE A 4 -3.60 6.46 8.01
N LYS A 5 -2.54 7.02 8.57
CA LYS A 5 -1.61 7.88 7.86
C LYS A 5 -0.23 7.24 7.84
N ILE A 6 0.45 7.34 6.71
CA ILE A 6 1.83 6.90 6.54
C ILE A 6 2.67 8.06 6.01
N ASP A 7 3.96 8.02 6.27
CA ASP A 7 4.92 8.95 5.68
C ASP A 7 5.40 8.40 4.33
N TYR A 8 5.28 9.23 3.29
CA TYR A 8 5.66 8.89 1.92
C TYR A 8 6.15 10.15 1.20
N ASN A 9 7.36 10.10 0.61
CA ASN A 9 7.97 11.22 -0.13
C ASN A 9 8.08 12.56 0.63
N ASN A 10 8.35 12.53 1.95
CA ASN A 10 8.33 13.69 2.87
C ASN A 10 6.95 14.32 3.09
N ASP A 11 5.90 13.65 2.65
CA ASP A 11 4.51 14.02 2.92
C ASP A 11 3.84 12.94 3.77
N THR A 12 2.74 13.32 4.42
CA THR A 12 1.88 12.38 5.14
C THR A 12 0.66 12.09 4.28
N VAL A 13 0.50 10.84 3.85
CA VAL A 13 -0.61 10.42 2.98
C VAL A 13 -1.64 9.62 3.76
N LEU A 14 -2.91 9.75 3.36
CA LEU A 14 -4.01 9.00 3.95
C LEU A 14 -4.13 7.64 3.26
N VAL A 15 -4.27 6.59 4.05
CA VAL A 15 -4.52 5.22 3.60
C VAL A 15 -5.85 4.76 4.16
N GLU A 16 -6.74 4.32 3.28
CA GLU A 16 -8.00 3.66 3.62
C GLU A 16 -7.88 2.16 3.40
N GLN A 17 -8.02 1.39 4.47
CA GLN A 17 -8.06 -0.07 4.41
C GLN A 17 -9.49 -0.52 4.05
N LEU A 18 -9.63 -1.07 2.85
CA LEU A 18 -10.89 -1.65 2.36
C LEU A 18 -11.08 -3.05 2.96
N ASP A 19 -10.03 -3.88 2.89
CA ASP A 19 -9.94 -5.20 3.51
C ASP A 19 -8.49 -5.54 3.90
N ASN A 20 -8.19 -6.80 4.19
CA ASN A 20 -6.85 -7.20 4.64
C ASN A 20 -5.78 -7.11 3.56
N THR A 21 -6.16 -7.08 2.27
CA THR A 21 -5.25 -7.05 1.13
C THR A 21 -5.45 -5.83 0.23
N HIS A 22 -6.55 -5.09 0.33
CA HIS A 22 -6.84 -3.92 -0.51
C HIS A 22 -6.81 -2.61 0.30
N PHE A 23 -6.04 -1.65 -0.19
CA PHE A 23 -5.80 -0.37 0.46
C PHE A 23 -5.87 0.76 -0.57
N THR A 24 -6.63 1.82 -0.30
CA THR A 24 -6.63 3.03 -1.15
C THR A 24 -5.68 4.05 -0.53
N VAL A 25 -4.75 4.56 -1.32
CA VAL A 25 -3.76 5.56 -0.89
C VAL A 25 -4.02 6.86 -1.62
N HIS A 26 -4.29 7.91 -0.85
CA HIS A 26 -4.59 9.24 -1.37
C HIS A 26 -3.31 10.05 -1.55
N LEU A 27 -2.74 10.00 -2.76
CA LEU A 27 -1.55 10.76 -3.12
C LEU A 27 -1.95 12.13 -3.70
N LEU A 28 -1.02 13.08 -3.70
CA LEU A 28 -1.24 14.40 -4.33
C LEU A 28 -1.51 14.30 -5.84
N GLY A 29 -1.00 13.26 -6.50
CA GLY A 29 -1.20 12.99 -7.92
C GLY A 29 -2.50 12.25 -8.26
N GLY A 30 -3.27 11.84 -7.25
CA GLY A 30 -4.47 11.02 -7.39
C GLY A 30 -4.46 9.81 -6.47
N ASP A 31 -5.62 9.17 -6.36
CA ASP A 31 -5.78 7.97 -5.54
C ASP A 31 -5.24 6.75 -6.30
N ILE A 32 -4.51 5.89 -5.59
CA ILE A 32 -4.14 4.57 -6.09
C ILE A 32 -4.71 3.50 -5.17
N THR A 33 -5.14 2.38 -5.73
CA THR A 33 -5.53 1.21 -4.96
C THR A 33 -4.37 0.23 -4.97
N LEU A 34 -3.79 -0.04 -3.80
CA LEU A 34 -2.78 -1.06 -3.58
C LEU A 34 -3.42 -2.39 -3.19
N VAL A 35 -2.88 -3.46 -3.76
CA VAL A 35 -3.27 -4.83 -3.49
C VAL A 35 -2.04 -5.61 -3.07
N LEU A 36 -2.12 -6.22 -1.89
CA LEU A 36 -1.17 -7.19 -1.38
C LEU A 36 -1.43 -8.55 -2.04
N LYS A 37 -0.44 -9.10 -2.74
CA LYS A 37 -0.51 -10.45 -3.30
C LYS A 37 0.69 -11.27 -2.84
N GLU A 38 0.45 -12.54 -2.56
CA GLU A 38 1.50 -13.50 -2.28
C GLU A 38 1.93 -14.18 -3.59
N ASP A 39 3.24 -14.25 -3.84
CA ASP A 39 3.77 -15.00 -4.99
C ASP A 39 3.91 -16.50 -4.67
N ASN A 40 4.34 -17.30 -5.65
CA ASN A 40 4.43 -18.77 -5.51
C ASN A 40 5.54 -19.25 -4.54
N GLU A 41 6.43 -18.36 -4.12
CA GLU A 41 7.46 -18.58 -3.10
C GLU A 41 7.00 -18.14 -1.70
N GLY A 42 5.78 -17.59 -1.59
CA GLY A 42 5.19 -17.15 -0.33
C GLY A 42 5.62 -15.75 0.12
N ALA A 43 6.22 -14.94 -0.76
CA ALA A 43 6.55 -13.56 -0.44
C ALA A 43 5.40 -12.61 -0.80
N CYS A 44 5.24 -11.60 0.04
CA CYS A 44 4.20 -10.60 -0.10
C CYS A 44 4.70 -9.43 -0.95
N HIS A 45 3.93 -9.08 -1.97
CA HIS A 45 4.24 -8.02 -2.93
C HIS A 45 3.08 -7.04 -3.09
N TRP A 46 3.42 -5.78 -3.29
CA TRP A 46 2.46 -4.68 -3.37
C TRP A 46 2.30 -4.18 -4.80
N PHE A 47 1.07 -4.25 -5.32
CA PHE A 47 0.73 -3.89 -6.69
C PHE A 47 -0.32 -2.79 -6.72
N VAL A 48 -0.31 -1.94 -7.74
CA VAL A 48 -1.52 -1.18 -8.08
C VAL A 48 -2.58 -2.16 -8.58
N GLU A 49 -3.83 -1.96 -8.18
CA GLU A 49 -4.96 -2.74 -8.67
C GLU A 49 -5.03 -2.68 -10.21
N GLY A 50 -5.11 -3.86 -10.83
CA GLY A 50 -5.08 -4.00 -12.29
C GLY A 50 -3.69 -3.91 -12.93
N SER A 51 -2.62 -3.70 -12.14
CA SER A 51 -1.24 -3.83 -12.61
C SER A 51 -0.70 -5.24 -12.37
N ASP A 52 0.10 -5.71 -13.33
CA ASP A 52 0.80 -7.00 -13.26
C ASP A 52 2.19 -6.89 -12.62
N ASN A 53 2.69 -5.67 -12.40
CA ASN A 53 4.05 -5.45 -11.89
C ASN A 53 4.05 -4.55 -10.65
N GLU A 54 4.89 -4.93 -9.68
CA GLU A 54 5.34 -4.05 -8.61
C GLU A 54 6.22 -2.95 -9.23
N THR A 55 6.08 -1.74 -8.71
CA THR A 55 6.94 -0.60 -9.06
C THR A 55 7.67 -0.15 -7.80
N GLU A 56 8.74 0.63 -7.96
CA GLU A 56 9.45 1.23 -6.82
C GLU A 56 8.49 2.04 -5.92
N GLU A 57 7.50 2.71 -6.52
CA GLU A 57 6.46 3.46 -5.81
C GLU A 57 5.58 2.53 -4.97
N THR A 58 5.00 1.48 -5.56
CA THR A 58 4.11 0.56 -4.83
C THR A 58 4.83 -0.22 -3.74
N SER A 59 6.09 -0.60 -4.00
CA SER A 59 6.97 -1.26 -3.02
C SER A 59 7.23 -0.35 -1.81
N THR A 60 7.59 0.91 -2.08
CA THR A 60 7.87 1.90 -1.01
C THR A 60 6.63 2.19 -0.17
N ILE A 61 5.48 2.42 -0.81
CA ILE A 61 4.22 2.68 -0.10
C ILE A 61 3.79 1.43 0.70
N GLY A 62 3.94 0.25 0.10
CA GLY A 62 3.66 -1.03 0.73
C GLY A 62 4.46 -1.25 2.02
N VAL A 63 5.76 -1.00 2.00
CA VAL A 63 6.62 -1.09 3.20
C VAL A 63 6.15 -0.15 4.32
N ALA A 64 5.72 1.06 3.97
CA ALA A 64 5.20 2.02 4.96
C ALA A 64 3.87 1.54 5.57
N ILE A 65 3.00 0.90 4.77
CA ILE A 65 1.78 0.25 5.25
C ILE A 65 2.11 -0.92 6.19
N ASP A 66 3.01 -1.83 5.78
CA ASP A 66 3.43 -2.98 6.59
C ASP A 66 4.04 -2.57 7.93
N THR A 67 4.86 -1.52 7.92
CA THR A 67 5.46 -0.95 9.13
C THR A 67 4.37 -0.47 10.09
N TRP A 68 3.41 0.31 9.59
CA TRP A 68 2.28 0.78 10.41
C TRP A 68 1.43 -0.37 10.96
N LEU A 69 1.14 -1.39 10.14
CA LEU A 69 0.37 -2.56 10.56
C LEU A 69 1.09 -3.41 11.62
N THR A 70 2.42 -3.45 11.58
CA THR A 70 3.27 -4.17 12.55
C THR A 70 3.45 -3.42 13.86
N GLU A 71 3.52 -2.08 13.82
CA GLU A 71 3.69 -1.22 14.99
C GLU A 71 2.40 -0.93 15.77
N LYS A 72 1.25 -1.42 15.30
CA LYS A 72 -0.07 -1.28 15.95
C LYS A 72 -0.22 -2.14 17.21
#